data_AF-A0A0L8AQ39-F1
#
_entry.id   AF-A0A0L8AQ39-F1
#
_cell.length_a   1.000
_cell.length_b   1.000
_cell.length_c   1.000
_cell.angle_alpha   90.00
_cell.angle_beta   90.00
_cell.angle_gamma   90.00
#
_symmetry.space_group_name_H-M   'P 1'
#
loop_
_entity.id
_entity.type
_entity.pdbx_description
1 polymer ?
#
loop_
_entity_poly.entity_id
_entity_poly.type
_entity_poly.pdbx_seq_one_letter_code
_entity_poly.pdbx_strand_id
1 'polypeptide(L)'
;MIKSIISKSALFLGLITAPFLSANAQDEGFIYGKLTTIDGNSYTGQMRWGDRGEGYWTDHFNGNKEENDNYRHLTREERNDLRDEQRRRNSSWGSFSISWGNNSWETTHEFRTEFGNISRIDINRRSEVELTLRNGDRVFVKDGSDDMGGTITILDQELGSMKFNWSRIETIEFMDTPSKLANKIGDPIYGTVEYYGGSITGFVQWDHDERYTTNVLDGDTRDGDMKIEFGNIKSIERDRSGSNVVTKSGRELYLRGSNDVDNSNGGIIVSTDFGRVDIPWKEFKRVEFTNAPNSGKAYSDYEVKKISGTVETTKGETLSGEIIFDLDEEYNFEIIQGEDDDIEYFIPIENIKSFSPRNYDNARIVLKSGKELTLGSGRDVSDENEGVLVFNSSGKPTYVKYANIKQINFK
;
A
#
# COMPACT_ATOMS: atom_id res chain seq x y z
N MET A 1 -26.26 69.21 34.48
CA MET A 1 -24.92 68.81 34.00
C MET A 1 -24.54 67.48 34.65
N ILE A 2 -24.87 66.35 34.03
CA ILE A 2 -24.35 65.03 34.43
C ILE A 2 -23.97 64.34 33.12
N LYS A 3 -22.66 64.19 32.90
CA LYS A 3 -22.08 63.64 31.66
C LYS A 3 -22.17 62.11 31.69
N SER A 4 -22.66 61.59 30.57
CA SER A 4 -22.65 60.18 30.15
C SER A 4 -21.25 59.56 30.25
N ILE A 5 -21.16 58.39 30.88
CA ILE A 5 -19.98 57.52 30.89
C ILE A 5 -20.18 56.50 29.76
N ILE A 6 -19.46 56.70 28.66
CA ILE A 6 -19.34 55.74 27.57
C ILE A 6 -18.27 54.73 27.96
N SER A 7 -18.71 53.49 28.24
CA SER A 7 -17.85 52.32 28.39
C SER A 7 -17.18 51.99 27.05
N LYS A 8 -15.87 52.18 26.95
CA LYS A 8 -15.06 51.68 25.83
C LYS A 8 -14.68 50.23 26.11
N SER A 9 -15.38 49.28 25.48
CA SER A 9 -14.92 47.90 25.39
C SER A 9 -13.77 47.83 24.39
N ALA A 10 -12.55 47.62 24.89
CA ALA A 10 -11.39 47.31 24.05
C ALA A 10 -11.48 45.84 23.62
N LEU A 11 -11.73 45.61 22.33
CA LEU A 11 -11.61 44.29 21.71
C LEU A 11 -10.11 43.97 21.60
N PHE A 12 -9.60 43.12 22.49
CA PHE A 12 -8.25 42.57 22.39
C PHE A 12 -8.28 41.48 21.31
N LEU A 13 -7.85 41.81 20.09
CA LEU A 13 -7.54 40.82 19.05
C LEU A 13 -6.22 40.15 19.45
N GLY A 14 -6.32 39.01 20.13
CA GLY A 14 -5.16 38.16 20.38
C GLY A 14 -4.70 37.52 19.08
N LEU A 15 -3.63 38.05 18.48
CA LEU A 15 -2.87 37.32 17.48
C LEU A 15 -2.22 36.12 18.18
N ILE A 16 -2.84 34.94 18.06
CA ILE A 16 -2.19 33.68 18.36
C ILE A 16 -1.18 33.46 17.22
N THR A 17 0.04 33.91 17.45
CA THR A 17 1.19 33.46 16.68
C THR A 17 1.48 32.03 17.12
N ALA A 18 0.85 31.07 16.45
CA ALA A 18 1.30 29.68 16.55
C ALA A 18 2.76 29.67 16.04
N PRO A 19 3.73 29.16 16.82
CA PRO A 19 5.04 28.94 16.28
C PRO A 19 4.88 27.92 15.15
N PHE A 20 5.27 28.31 13.92
CA PHE A 20 5.56 27.35 12.88
C PHE A 20 6.69 26.48 13.43
N LEU A 21 6.34 25.36 14.08
CA LEU A 21 7.25 24.25 14.23
C LEU A 21 7.59 23.85 12.80
N SER A 22 8.79 24.20 12.35
CA SER A 22 9.39 23.52 11.22
C SER A 22 9.38 22.04 11.60
N ALA A 23 8.43 21.29 11.04
CA ALA A 23 8.46 19.84 11.10
C ALA A 23 9.81 19.45 10.50
N ASN A 24 10.74 19.00 11.35
CA ASN A 24 11.91 18.32 10.85
C ASN A 24 11.36 17.04 10.25
N ALA A 25 11.28 16.97 8.92
CA ALA A 25 10.87 15.75 8.25
C ALA A 25 11.80 14.63 8.74
N GLN A 26 11.23 13.66 9.45
CA GLN A 26 11.93 12.47 9.87
C GLN A 26 12.09 11.58 8.64
N ASP A 27 13.31 11.13 8.37
CA ASP A 27 13.64 10.30 7.19
C ASP A 27 13.42 8.79 7.45
N GLU A 28 12.80 8.44 8.58
CA GLU A 28 12.68 7.07 9.11
C GLU A 28 11.83 6.13 8.24
N GLY A 29 11.00 6.69 7.35
CA GLY A 29 10.10 5.97 6.44
C GLY A 29 10.73 5.46 5.15
N PHE A 30 11.97 5.85 4.83
CA PHE A 30 12.68 5.33 3.65
C PHE A 30 13.28 3.96 3.92
N ILE A 31 13.29 3.07 2.92
CA ILE A 31 14.00 1.78 3.03
C ILE A 31 15.49 2.03 3.27
N TYR A 32 16.05 1.34 4.25
CA TYR A 32 17.46 1.44 4.63
C TYR A 32 18.00 0.08 5.04
N GLY A 33 19.22 -0.23 4.62
CA GLY A 33 19.75 -1.56 4.87
C GLY A 33 21.19 -1.70 4.46
N LYS A 34 21.65 -2.94 4.58
CA LYS A 34 22.94 -3.40 4.08
C LYS A 34 22.73 -4.45 3.00
N LEU A 35 23.37 -4.24 1.86
CA LEU A 35 23.42 -5.20 0.75
C LEU A 35 24.79 -5.85 0.74
N THR A 36 24.82 -7.18 0.64
CA THR A 36 26.06 -7.95 0.43
C THR A 36 26.03 -8.57 -0.97
N THR A 37 27.10 -8.35 -1.72
CA THR A 37 27.27 -8.88 -3.08
C THR A 37 27.84 -10.29 -3.06
N ILE A 38 27.67 -11.03 -4.15
CA ILE A 38 28.24 -12.39 -4.31
C ILE A 38 29.78 -12.44 -4.27
N ASP A 39 30.46 -11.30 -4.40
CA ASP A 39 31.92 -11.19 -4.25
C ASP A 39 32.33 -10.88 -2.79
N GLY A 40 31.37 -10.78 -1.87
CA GLY A 40 31.59 -10.48 -0.45
C GLY A 40 31.71 -8.99 -0.09
N ASN A 41 31.53 -8.06 -1.06
CA ASN A 41 31.50 -6.63 -0.77
C ASN A 41 30.15 -6.23 -0.17
N SER A 42 30.14 -5.26 0.76
CA SER A 42 28.92 -4.76 1.39
C SER A 42 28.76 -3.25 1.28
N TYR A 43 27.51 -2.80 1.15
CA TYR A 43 27.14 -1.39 1.00
C TYR A 43 25.93 -1.08 1.88
N THR A 44 25.94 0.06 2.57
CA THR A 44 24.89 0.43 3.53
C THR A 44 24.36 1.81 3.22
N GLY A 45 23.04 1.95 3.15
CA GLY A 45 22.44 3.23 2.81
C GLY A 45 20.93 3.16 2.58
N GLN A 46 20.38 4.29 2.14
CA GLN A 46 19.01 4.35 1.66
C GLN A 46 18.91 3.48 0.39
N MET A 47 17.89 2.62 0.34
CA MET A 47 17.67 1.68 -0.75
C MET A 47 16.48 2.11 -1.61
N ARG A 48 16.55 1.81 -2.90
CA ARG A 48 15.43 1.98 -3.84
C ARG A 48 15.39 0.84 -4.84
N TRP A 49 14.25 0.19 -4.97
CA TRP A 49 13.94 -0.85 -5.93
C TRP A 49 13.51 -0.28 -7.28
N GLY A 50 14.05 -0.89 -8.33
CA GLY A 50 13.76 -0.53 -9.71
C GLY A 50 14.23 0.87 -10.09
N ASP A 51 13.97 1.22 -11.35
CA ASP A 51 14.15 2.59 -11.81
C ASP A 51 12.95 3.48 -11.44
N ARG A 52 11.77 2.85 -11.25
CA ARG A 52 10.46 3.44 -10.93
C ARG A 52 10.19 3.73 -9.44
N GLY A 53 11.18 3.52 -8.58
CA GLY A 53 11.22 4.26 -7.31
C GLY A 53 10.45 3.70 -6.13
N GLU A 54 10.41 2.38 -5.94
CA GLU A 54 10.09 1.82 -4.62
C GLU A 54 11.21 2.10 -3.63
N GLY A 55 10.92 2.77 -2.53
CA GLY A 55 11.95 3.16 -1.56
C GLY A 55 11.40 3.63 -0.22
N TYR A 56 10.14 3.30 0.07
CA TYR A 56 9.49 3.49 1.37
C TYR A 56 9.24 2.15 2.04
N TRP A 57 9.24 2.10 3.37
CA TRP A 57 8.91 0.87 4.09
C TRP A 57 7.50 0.36 3.82
N THR A 58 6.59 1.24 3.41
CA THR A 58 5.22 0.92 2.99
C THR A 58 5.15 0.40 1.57
N ASP A 59 6.23 0.43 0.78
CA ASP A 59 6.26 -0.19 -0.55
C ASP A 59 6.17 -1.70 -0.45
N HIS A 60 5.58 -2.32 -1.47
CA HIS A 60 5.25 -3.73 -1.44
C HIS A 60 6.32 -4.53 -2.15
N PHE A 61 6.82 -5.54 -1.47
CA PHE A 61 7.52 -6.63 -2.12
C PHE A 61 6.50 -7.67 -2.57
N ASN A 62 6.52 -7.99 -3.86
CA ASN A 62 5.61 -8.97 -4.45
C ASN A 62 6.35 -10.25 -4.86
N GLY A 63 5.65 -11.38 -4.82
CA GLY A 63 6.15 -12.71 -5.16
C GLY A 63 5.01 -13.70 -5.33
N ASN A 64 5.29 -14.94 -5.69
CA ASN A 64 4.30 -16.03 -5.66
C ASN A 64 4.68 -17.07 -4.61
N LYS A 65 3.72 -17.47 -3.78
CA LYS A 65 3.85 -18.63 -2.88
C LYS A 65 3.89 -19.90 -3.74
N GLU A 66 4.74 -20.86 -3.39
CA GLU A 66 4.86 -22.11 -4.15
C GLU A 66 3.62 -23.00 -4.04
N GLU A 67 3.06 -23.09 -2.84
CA GLU A 67 1.92 -23.96 -2.52
C GLU A 67 1.10 -23.31 -1.40
N ASN A 68 -0.21 -23.60 -1.37
CA ASN A 68 -1.06 -23.28 -0.21
C ASN A 68 -1.28 -24.52 0.65
N ASP A 69 -0.46 -24.63 1.69
CA ASP A 69 -0.48 -25.72 2.64
C ASP A 69 -1.78 -25.79 3.46
N ASN A 70 -2.58 -24.72 3.51
CA ASN A 70 -3.75 -24.65 4.39
C ASN A 70 -4.90 -25.54 3.92
N TYR A 71 -4.93 -25.90 2.63
CA TYR A 71 -5.86 -26.88 2.07
C TYR A 71 -5.77 -28.27 2.73
N ARG A 72 -4.64 -28.59 3.39
CA ARG A 72 -4.47 -29.83 4.15
C ARG A 72 -5.40 -29.92 5.37
N HIS A 73 -5.86 -28.78 5.87
CA HIS A 73 -6.76 -28.69 7.04
C HIS A 73 -8.22 -28.97 6.68
N LEU A 74 -8.56 -28.93 5.40
CA LEU A 74 -9.90 -29.20 4.90
C LEU A 74 -10.18 -30.72 4.82
N THR A 75 -11.42 -31.09 5.00
CA THR A 75 -11.94 -32.42 4.66
C THR A 75 -12.08 -32.58 3.14
N ARG A 76 -12.27 -33.82 2.69
CA ARG A 76 -12.53 -34.09 1.27
C ARG A 76 -13.83 -33.46 0.78
N GLU A 77 -14.85 -33.41 1.63
CA GLU A 77 -16.14 -32.81 1.31
C GLU A 77 -16.02 -31.30 1.15
N GLU A 78 -15.35 -30.61 2.09
CA GLU A 78 -15.11 -29.16 1.99
C GLU A 78 -14.32 -28.78 0.73
N ARG A 79 -13.27 -29.52 0.38
CA ARG A 79 -12.54 -29.29 -0.88
C ARG A 79 -13.38 -29.51 -2.13
N ASN A 80 -14.25 -30.52 -2.13
CA ASN A 80 -15.14 -30.78 -3.27
C ASN A 80 -16.16 -29.65 -3.43
N ASP A 81 -16.72 -29.19 -2.32
CA ASP A 81 -17.67 -28.09 -2.32
C ASP A 81 -17.06 -26.80 -2.85
N LEU A 82 -15.86 -26.42 -2.38
CA LEU A 82 -15.12 -25.26 -2.88
C LEU A 82 -14.90 -25.34 -4.40
N ARG A 83 -14.47 -26.51 -4.88
CA ARG A 83 -14.26 -26.76 -6.31
C ARG A 83 -15.56 -26.66 -7.12
N ASP A 84 -16.67 -27.12 -6.58
CA ASP A 84 -17.96 -27.07 -7.27
C ASP A 84 -18.54 -25.65 -7.28
N GLU A 85 -18.33 -24.86 -6.22
CA GLU A 85 -18.65 -23.43 -6.16
C GLU A 85 -17.85 -22.65 -7.23
N GLN A 86 -16.53 -22.85 -7.29
CA GLN A 86 -15.67 -22.27 -8.33
C GLN A 86 -16.12 -22.64 -9.76
N ARG A 87 -16.49 -23.90 -10.00
CA ARG A 87 -17.01 -24.36 -11.30
C ARG A 87 -18.31 -23.68 -11.70
N ARG A 88 -19.22 -23.44 -10.75
CA ARG A 88 -20.49 -22.77 -11.01
C ARG A 88 -20.26 -21.31 -11.39
N ARG A 89 -19.33 -20.62 -10.72
CA ARG A 89 -18.94 -19.24 -11.02
C ARG A 89 -18.39 -19.10 -12.45
N ASN A 90 -17.45 -19.97 -12.82
CA ASN A 90 -16.84 -19.99 -14.17
C ASN A 90 -17.83 -20.26 -15.32
N SER A 91 -19.06 -20.72 -15.02
CA SER A 91 -20.08 -20.99 -16.03
C SER A 91 -21.06 -19.83 -16.28
N SER A 92 -20.99 -18.75 -15.48
CA SER A 92 -22.03 -17.71 -15.47
C SER A 92 -21.59 -16.37 -16.07
N TRP A 93 -20.44 -15.78 -15.72
CA TRP A 93 -20.07 -14.43 -16.18
C TRP A 93 -18.56 -14.23 -16.23
N GLY A 94 -18.09 -13.44 -17.21
CA GLY A 94 -16.69 -13.13 -17.42
C GLY A 94 -16.12 -12.26 -16.30
N SER A 95 -15.19 -12.83 -15.53
CA SER A 95 -14.38 -12.12 -14.54
C SER A 95 -13.65 -10.97 -15.21
N PHE A 96 -13.95 -9.75 -14.77
CA PHE A 96 -13.02 -8.63 -14.91
C PHE A 96 -11.95 -8.82 -13.85
N SER A 97 -10.89 -9.54 -14.21
CA SER A 97 -9.60 -9.43 -13.52
C SER A 97 -8.94 -8.13 -13.98
N ILE A 98 -8.76 -7.15 -13.09
CA ILE A 98 -7.72 -6.14 -13.29
C ILE A 98 -6.40 -6.88 -13.05
N SER A 99 -5.88 -7.40 -14.15
CA SER A 99 -4.64 -8.15 -14.24
C SER A 99 -3.48 -7.16 -14.30
N TRP A 100 -2.74 -7.04 -13.20
CA TRP A 100 -1.30 -6.82 -13.28
C TRP A 100 -0.61 -8.19 -13.23
N GLY A 101 -0.56 -8.86 -14.39
CA GLY A 101 0.29 -10.05 -14.57
C GLY A 101 -0.38 -11.43 -14.44
N ASN A 102 -0.64 -12.03 -15.60
CA ASN A 102 -0.83 -13.47 -15.88
C ASN A 102 -2.05 -14.23 -15.34
N ASN A 103 -2.90 -14.58 -16.32
CA ASN A 103 -3.86 -15.68 -16.28
C ASN A 103 -3.14 -17.05 -16.11
N SER A 104 -3.17 -17.63 -14.92
CA SER A 104 -2.95 -19.08 -14.76
C SER A 104 -3.84 -19.65 -13.65
N TRP A 105 -4.58 -20.69 -14.02
CA TRP A 105 -5.73 -21.26 -13.33
C TRP A 105 -5.36 -22.31 -12.27
N GLU A 106 -4.26 -22.10 -11.54
CA GLU A 106 -3.75 -23.03 -10.54
C GLU A 106 -3.20 -22.24 -9.36
N THR A 107 -3.93 -22.17 -8.25
CA THR A 107 -3.48 -22.11 -6.83
C THR A 107 -2.14 -21.42 -6.47
N THR A 108 -1.61 -20.51 -7.29
CA THR A 108 -0.43 -19.69 -6.99
C THR A 108 -0.96 -18.47 -6.29
N HIS A 109 -0.89 -18.50 -4.97
CA HIS A 109 -1.29 -17.38 -4.12
C HIS A 109 -0.20 -16.32 -4.21
N GLU A 110 -0.59 -15.10 -4.61
CA GLU A 110 0.32 -13.95 -4.63
C GLU A 110 0.77 -13.69 -3.19
N PHE A 111 2.08 -13.56 -2.99
CA PHE A 111 2.64 -13.04 -1.75
C PHE A 111 2.87 -11.55 -1.92
N ARG A 112 2.21 -10.75 -1.10
CA ARG A 112 2.45 -9.31 -1.02
C ARG A 112 2.71 -8.92 0.43
N THR A 113 3.77 -8.17 0.67
CA THR A 113 4.05 -7.60 1.99
C THR A 113 4.72 -6.25 1.86
N GLU A 114 4.46 -5.33 2.78
CA GLU A 114 5.25 -4.11 2.86
C GLU A 114 6.70 -4.44 3.24
N PHE A 115 7.69 -3.76 2.65
CA PHE A 115 9.12 -3.95 2.93
C PHE A 115 9.44 -3.87 4.43
N GLY A 116 8.72 -3.03 5.17
CA GLY A 116 8.87 -2.89 6.62
C GLY A 116 8.59 -4.17 7.42
N ASN A 117 7.88 -5.14 6.85
CA ASN A 117 7.64 -6.45 7.49
C ASN A 117 8.78 -7.45 7.26
N ILE A 118 9.74 -7.13 6.37
CA ILE A 118 10.86 -7.99 6.02
C ILE A 118 12.10 -7.54 6.80
N SER A 119 12.81 -8.48 7.39
CA SER A 119 14.11 -8.23 8.02
C SER A 119 15.30 -8.58 7.15
N ARG A 120 15.13 -9.58 6.28
CA ARG A 120 16.21 -10.06 5.42
C ARG A 120 15.66 -10.72 4.16
N ILE A 121 16.40 -10.56 3.06
CA ILE A 121 16.19 -11.26 1.80
C ILE A 121 17.47 -12.02 1.48
N ASP A 122 17.36 -13.35 1.33
CA ASP A 122 18.42 -14.21 0.83
C ASP A 122 18.13 -14.60 -0.62
N ILE A 123 19.02 -14.23 -1.54
CA ILE A 123 18.85 -14.46 -2.97
C ILE A 123 19.53 -15.77 -3.34
N ASN A 124 18.77 -16.86 -3.25
CA ASN A 124 19.28 -18.21 -3.48
C ASN A 124 19.48 -18.50 -4.98
N ARG A 125 18.57 -18.02 -5.84
CA ARG A 125 18.61 -18.13 -7.31
C ARG A 125 17.99 -16.88 -7.97
N ARG A 126 18.09 -16.77 -9.29
CA ARG A 126 17.60 -15.59 -10.04
C ARG A 126 16.13 -15.25 -9.80
N SER A 127 15.29 -16.25 -9.53
CA SER A 127 13.85 -16.12 -9.35
C SER A 127 13.29 -16.79 -8.10
N GLU A 128 14.16 -17.18 -7.14
CA GLU A 128 13.75 -17.79 -5.88
C GLU A 128 14.42 -17.01 -4.75
N VAL A 129 13.62 -16.45 -3.85
CA VAL A 129 14.13 -15.77 -2.66
C VAL A 129 13.50 -16.32 -1.39
N GLU A 130 14.31 -16.32 -0.35
CA GLU A 130 13.86 -16.59 1.01
C GLU A 130 13.79 -15.25 1.75
N LEU A 131 12.58 -14.89 2.18
CA LEU A 131 12.33 -13.73 3.01
C LEU A 131 12.32 -14.16 4.47
N THR A 132 13.07 -13.46 5.33
CA THR A 132 12.90 -13.56 6.78
C THR A 132 12.06 -12.37 7.24
N LEU A 133 10.85 -12.63 7.72
CA LEU A 133 9.95 -11.63 8.29
C LEU A 133 10.49 -11.10 9.62
N ARG A 134 9.99 -9.94 10.08
CA ARG A 134 10.47 -9.33 11.34
C ARG A 134 10.24 -10.18 12.59
N ASN A 135 9.30 -11.12 12.57
CA ASN A 135 9.09 -12.08 13.66
C ASN A 135 10.04 -13.30 13.58
N GLY A 136 10.87 -13.39 12.54
CA GLY A 136 11.81 -14.49 12.29
C GLY A 136 11.25 -15.62 11.43
N ASP A 137 9.97 -15.59 11.06
CA ASP A 137 9.39 -16.57 10.14
C ASP A 137 10.02 -16.44 8.75
N ARG A 138 10.11 -17.56 8.04
CA ARG A 138 10.70 -17.63 6.71
C ARG A 138 9.62 -17.91 5.68
N VAL A 139 9.59 -17.12 4.62
CA VAL A 139 8.67 -17.28 3.51
C VAL A 139 9.49 -17.45 2.24
N PHE A 140 9.23 -18.55 1.52
CA PHE A 140 9.82 -18.81 0.22
C PHE A 140 8.87 -18.31 -0.86
N VAL A 141 9.39 -17.49 -1.76
CA VAL A 141 8.62 -16.95 -2.88
C VAL A 141 9.39 -17.08 -4.19
N LYS A 142 8.64 -17.31 -5.26
CA LYS A 142 9.16 -17.48 -6.62
C LYS A 142 8.57 -16.46 -7.58
N ASP A 143 9.29 -16.22 -8.68
CA ASP A 143 8.83 -15.61 -9.94
C ASP A 143 7.54 -14.77 -9.82
N GLY A 144 7.62 -13.52 -9.36
CA GLY A 144 6.39 -12.78 -9.04
C GLY A 144 6.32 -11.27 -9.26
N SER A 145 7.39 -10.55 -9.65
CA SER A 145 7.25 -9.12 -10.01
C SER A 145 8.54 -8.52 -10.59
N ASP A 146 8.47 -7.26 -11.04
CA ASP A 146 9.62 -6.40 -11.33
C ASP A 146 10.59 -6.26 -10.12
N ASP A 147 10.14 -6.58 -8.90
CA ASP A 147 10.91 -6.46 -7.65
C ASP A 147 11.96 -7.58 -7.51
N MET A 148 11.71 -8.71 -8.17
CA MET A 148 12.67 -9.82 -8.32
C MET A 148 13.34 -9.73 -9.69
N GLY A 149 14.67 -9.66 -9.72
CA GLY A 149 15.42 -9.54 -10.97
C GLY A 149 15.67 -8.10 -11.43
N GLY A 150 15.10 -7.12 -10.74
CA GLY A 150 15.33 -5.69 -10.97
C GLY A 150 16.71 -5.17 -10.54
N THR A 151 16.83 -3.85 -10.54
CA THR A 151 18.03 -3.15 -10.04
C THR A 151 17.74 -2.55 -8.68
N ILE A 152 18.67 -2.70 -7.75
CA ILE A 152 18.59 -2.03 -6.44
C ILE A 152 19.60 -0.89 -6.42
N THR A 153 19.12 0.31 -6.14
CA THR A 153 19.96 1.48 -5.92
C THR A 153 20.24 1.64 -4.43
N ILE A 154 21.50 1.86 -4.06
CA ILE A 154 21.90 2.22 -2.70
C ILE A 154 22.56 3.59 -2.73
N LEU A 155 22.04 4.51 -1.92
CA LEU A 155 22.68 5.77 -1.61
C LEU A 155 23.52 5.61 -0.33
N ASP A 156 24.75 5.19 -0.52
CA ASP A 156 25.76 5.09 0.53
C ASP A 156 26.25 6.51 0.89
N GLN A 157 26.40 6.79 2.18
CA GLN A 157 26.74 8.14 2.63
C GLN A 157 28.19 8.54 2.31
N GLU A 158 29.08 7.57 2.08
CA GLU A 158 30.49 7.81 1.72
C GLU A 158 30.71 7.67 0.20
N LEU A 159 30.12 6.64 -0.41
CA LEU A 159 30.38 6.29 -1.82
C LEU A 159 29.39 6.91 -2.81
N GLY A 160 28.27 7.46 -2.32
CA GLY A 160 27.20 8.01 -3.14
C GLY A 160 26.27 6.93 -3.70
N SER A 161 25.62 7.24 -4.83
CA SER A 161 24.61 6.37 -5.43
C SER A 161 25.24 5.27 -6.28
N MET A 162 24.87 4.02 -6.00
CA MET A 162 25.33 2.83 -6.71
C MET A 162 24.13 1.96 -7.11
N LYS A 163 24.19 1.37 -8.29
CA LYS A 163 23.17 0.45 -8.81
C LYS A 163 23.70 -0.98 -8.84
N PHE A 164 22.95 -1.91 -8.27
CA PHE A 164 23.27 -3.32 -8.22
C PHE A 164 22.23 -4.13 -8.98
N ASN A 165 22.68 -4.90 -9.97
CA ASN A 165 21.84 -5.90 -10.62
C ASN A 165 21.51 -7.01 -9.63
N TRP A 166 20.25 -7.46 -9.60
CA TRP A 166 19.79 -8.56 -8.73
C TRP A 166 20.73 -9.76 -8.69
N SER A 167 21.20 -10.20 -9.86
CA SER A 167 22.11 -11.35 -10.01
C SER A 167 23.50 -11.20 -9.36
N ARG A 168 23.83 -10.01 -8.85
CA ARG A 168 25.10 -9.72 -8.15
C ARG A 168 24.91 -9.60 -6.64
N ILE A 169 23.69 -9.73 -6.14
CA ILE A 169 23.34 -9.57 -4.73
C ILE A 169 23.19 -10.96 -4.12
N GLU A 170 23.81 -11.16 -2.96
CA GLU A 170 23.70 -12.38 -2.17
C GLU A 170 22.63 -12.21 -1.09
N THR A 171 22.72 -11.12 -0.32
CA THR A 171 21.81 -10.84 0.80
C THR A 171 21.47 -9.37 0.91
N ILE A 172 20.29 -9.10 1.46
CA ILE A 172 19.85 -7.77 1.87
C ILE A 172 19.36 -7.87 3.31
N GLU A 173 19.92 -7.05 4.20
CA GLU A 173 19.56 -6.96 5.61
C GLU A 173 18.96 -5.58 5.87
N PHE A 174 17.67 -5.54 6.24
CA PHE A 174 16.95 -4.29 6.54
C PHE A 174 17.18 -3.84 7.98
N MET A 175 17.27 -2.54 8.19
CA MET A 175 17.54 -1.94 9.49
C MET A 175 16.85 -0.59 9.64
N ASP A 176 16.76 -0.09 10.87
CA ASP A 176 16.15 1.20 11.15
C ASP A 176 16.87 2.32 10.39
N THR A 177 16.08 3.11 9.67
CA THR A 177 16.59 4.26 8.93
C THR A 177 16.98 5.35 9.92
N PRO A 178 18.18 5.95 9.81
CA PRO A 178 18.55 7.08 10.65
C PRO A 178 17.50 8.19 10.59
N SER A 179 17.18 8.78 11.75
CA SER A 179 16.14 9.82 11.85
C SER A 179 16.38 11.04 10.95
N LYS A 180 17.64 11.25 10.55
CA LYS A 180 18.05 12.23 9.54
C LYS A 180 19.16 11.67 8.67
N LEU A 181 18.90 11.59 7.37
CA LEU A 181 19.90 11.24 6.36
C LEU A 181 20.67 12.50 5.94
N ALA A 182 21.98 12.39 5.75
CA ALA A 182 22.78 13.53 5.27
C ALA A 182 22.51 13.78 3.78
N ASN A 183 22.39 12.70 3.00
CA ASN A 183 21.94 12.70 1.61
C ASN A 183 20.75 11.75 1.46
N LYS A 184 19.74 12.17 0.69
CA LYS A 184 18.58 11.37 0.31
C LYS A 184 18.24 11.52 -1.17
N ILE A 185 17.56 10.53 -1.73
CA ILE A 185 17.14 10.49 -3.14
C ILE A 185 16.15 11.63 -3.47
N GLY A 186 15.24 11.93 -2.55
CA GLY A 186 14.26 13.00 -2.66
C GLY A 186 13.33 12.99 -1.44
N ASP A 187 12.51 14.03 -1.30
CA ASP A 187 11.46 14.05 -0.28
C ASP A 187 10.20 13.33 -0.80
N PRO A 188 9.35 12.77 0.08
CA PRO A 188 8.08 12.21 -0.34
C PRO A 188 7.15 13.27 -0.92
N ILE A 189 6.40 12.88 -1.96
CA ILE A 189 5.27 13.67 -2.44
C ILE A 189 4.08 13.40 -1.50
N TYR A 190 3.46 14.47 -1.00
CA TYR A 190 2.35 14.40 -0.06
C TYR A 190 1.30 15.46 -0.42
N GLY A 191 0.02 15.13 -0.29
CA GLY A 191 -1.03 16.05 -0.68
C GLY A 191 -2.44 15.51 -0.47
N THR A 192 -3.40 16.36 -0.80
CA THR A 192 -4.82 16.00 -0.85
C THR A 192 -5.22 15.76 -2.30
N VAL A 193 -5.69 14.56 -2.59
CA VAL A 193 -6.23 14.15 -3.89
C VAL A 193 -7.75 14.21 -3.83
N GLU A 194 -8.35 15.00 -4.71
CA GLU A 194 -9.78 15.10 -4.93
C GLU A 194 -10.19 14.23 -6.14
N TYR A 195 -11.26 13.47 -5.98
CA TYR A 195 -11.85 12.59 -6.99
C TYR A 195 -13.39 12.73 -6.98
N TYR A 196 -14.12 12.07 -7.89
CA TYR A 196 -15.59 12.23 -7.94
C TYR A 196 -16.32 11.72 -6.69
N GLY A 197 -15.80 10.67 -6.05
CA GLY A 197 -16.33 10.12 -4.80
C GLY A 197 -15.92 10.84 -3.51
N GLY A 198 -14.93 11.75 -3.53
CA GLY A 198 -14.47 12.41 -2.31
C GLY A 198 -13.07 13.02 -2.38
N SER A 199 -12.38 13.02 -1.25
CA SER A 199 -10.99 13.48 -1.15
C SER A 199 -10.22 12.61 -0.16
N ILE A 200 -8.95 12.36 -0.43
CA ILE A 200 -8.05 11.62 0.45
C ILE A 200 -6.71 12.34 0.57
N THR A 201 -6.11 12.31 1.75
CA THR A 201 -4.82 12.96 2.01
C THR A 201 -3.81 11.92 2.45
N GLY A 202 -2.62 11.94 1.87
CA GLY A 202 -1.57 10.99 2.18
C GLY A 202 -0.34 11.19 1.32
N PHE A 203 0.54 10.19 1.34
CA PHE A 203 1.67 10.12 0.44
C PHE A 203 1.18 9.76 -0.96
N VAL A 204 1.55 10.57 -1.94
CA VAL A 204 1.05 10.46 -3.31
C VAL A 204 2.10 9.76 -4.16
N GLN A 205 1.67 8.74 -4.87
CA GLN A 205 2.35 8.20 -6.03
C GLN A 205 1.57 8.62 -7.27
N TRP A 206 2.21 9.41 -8.11
CA TRP A 206 1.65 9.89 -9.36
C TRP A 206 1.90 8.86 -10.47
N ASP A 207 0.91 8.65 -11.35
CA ASP A 207 0.99 7.75 -12.51
C ASP A 207 1.52 6.33 -12.21
N HIS A 208 1.34 5.86 -10.98
CA HIS A 208 1.91 4.60 -10.48
C HIS A 208 3.45 4.52 -10.62
N ASP A 209 4.17 5.65 -10.70
CA ASP A 209 5.63 5.71 -10.84
C ASP A 209 6.26 6.78 -9.92
N GLU A 210 5.88 8.05 -10.04
CA GLU A 210 6.59 9.13 -9.33
C GLU A 210 6.17 9.27 -7.87
N ARG A 211 7.16 9.20 -6.97
CA ARG A 211 6.95 9.26 -5.51
C ARG A 211 7.84 10.26 -4.77
N TYR A 212 8.83 10.83 -5.45
CA TYR A 212 9.80 11.76 -4.88
C TYR A 212 9.65 13.16 -5.47
N THR A 213 9.91 14.19 -4.67
CA THR A 213 9.94 15.58 -5.12
C THR A 213 10.96 15.85 -6.23
N THR A 214 11.98 15.00 -6.36
CA THR A 214 13.00 15.05 -7.42
C THR A 214 12.57 14.32 -8.70
N ASN A 215 11.47 13.55 -8.68
CA ASN A 215 10.85 13.04 -9.90
C ASN A 215 10.25 14.19 -10.70
N VAL A 216 10.02 13.94 -11.99
CA VAL A 216 9.68 14.95 -12.98
C VAL A 216 8.30 14.63 -13.55
N LEU A 217 7.45 15.64 -13.60
CA LEU A 217 6.25 15.65 -14.43
C LEU A 217 6.63 16.07 -15.85
N ASP A 218 6.41 15.20 -16.82
CA ASP A 218 6.64 15.40 -18.24
C ASP A 218 5.34 15.84 -18.97
N GLY A 219 5.47 16.74 -19.93
CA GLY A 219 4.36 17.12 -20.81
C GLY A 219 4.68 18.30 -21.71
N ASP A 220 3.81 18.55 -22.67
CA ASP A 220 4.03 19.58 -23.69
C ASP A 220 3.17 20.81 -23.47
N THR A 221 3.76 21.97 -23.74
CA THR A 221 3.02 23.23 -23.95
C THR A 221 3.01 23.58 -25.44
N ARG A 222 2.39 24.71 -25.81
CA ARG A 222 2.52 25.25 -27.17
C ARG A 222 3.97 25.63 -27.51
N ASP A 223 4.74 26.01 -26.50
CA ASP A 223 6.07 26.60 -26.69
C ASP A 223 7.18 25.53 -26.64
N GLY A 224 6.83 24.28 -26.32
CA GLY A 224 7.71 23.11 -26.34
C GLY A 224 7.51 22.18 -25.14
N ASP A 225 8.36 21.15 -25.10
CA ASP A 225 8.44 20.13 -24.07
C ASP A 225 8.77 20.76 -22.71
N MET A 226 8.10 20.30 -21.67
CA MET A 226 8.29 20.72 -20.29
C MET A 226 8.64 19.51 -19.41
N LYS A 227 9.60 19.75 -18.52
CA LYS A 227 10.02 18.82 -17.47
C LYS A 227 10.02 19.58 -16.15
N ILE A 228 9.10 19.26 -15.25
CA ILE A 228 8.92 19.99 -13.99
C ILE A 228 9.09 19.03 -12.82
N GLU A 229 10.08 19.25 -11.97
CA GLU A 229 10.22 18.46 -10.74
C GLU A 229 8.98 18.64 -9.83
N PHE A 230 8.44 17.54 -9.28
CA PHE A 230 7.27 17.56 -8.40
C PHE A 230 7.46 18.47 -7.18
N GLY A 231 8.69 18.63 -6.70
CA GLY A 231 9.06 19.56 -5.64
C GLY A 231 8.73 21.03 -5.94
N ASN A 232 8.54 21.38 -7.21
CA ASN A 232 8.17 22.73 -7.66
C ASN A 232 6.68 22.88 -7.96
N ILE A 233 5.92 21.79 -7.92
CA ILE A 233 4.48 21.77 -8.24
C ILE A 233 3.67 22.01 -6.97
N LYS A 234 2.64 22.84 -7.09
CA LYS A 234 1.66 23.12 -6.05
C LYS A 234 0.38 22.31 -6.28
N SER A 235 -0.11 22.27 -7.51
CA SER A 235 -1.30 21.48 -7.84
C SER A 235 -1.30 21.01 -9.29
N ILE A 236 -2.00 19.91 -9.53
CA ILE A 236 -2.32 19.39 -10.85
C ILE A 236 -3.82 19.12 -10.89
N GLU A 237 -4.52 19.67 -11.87
CA GLU A 237 -5.96 19.51 -12.05
C GLU A 237 -6.24 19.00 -13.47
N ARG A 238 -6.98 17.89 -13.57
CA ARG A 238 -7.31 17.28 -14.85
C ARG A 238 -8.26 18.18 -15.64
N ASP A 239 -7.94 18.45 -16.90
CA ASP A 239 -8.76 19.27 -17.78
C ASP A 239 -8.68 18.82 -19.25
N ARG A 240 -9.82 18.38 -19.78
CA ARG A 240 -9.99 17.85 -21.15
C ARG A 240 -9.03 16.68 -21.43
N SER A 241 -8.02 16.91 -22.27
CA SER A 241 -7.03 15.91 -22.72
C SER A 241 -5.65 16.18 -22.13
N GLY A 242 -5.58 16.89 -21.01
CA GLY A 242 -4.36 17.37 -20.39
C GLY A 242 -4.63 17.75 -18.94
N SER A 243 -3.70 18.51 -18.37
CA SER A 243 -3.80 18.96 -16.98
C SER A 243 -3.35 20.41 -16.81
N ASN A 244 -4.08 21.15 -15.97
CA ASN A 244 -3.68 22.46 -15.48
C ASN A 244 -2.71 22.27 -14.30
N VAL A 245 -1.48 22.73 -14.46
CA VAL A 245 -0.41 22.63 -13.47
C VAL A 245 -0.13 24.02 -12.90
N VAL A 246 -0.17 24.12 -11.58
CA VAL A 246 0.22 25.33 -10.85
C VAL A 246 1.52 25.05 -10.11
N THR A 247 2.55 25.85 -10.35
CA THR A 247 3.82 25.75 -9.62
C THR A 247 3.74 26.46 -8.27
N LYS A 248 4.64 26.14 -7.33
CA LYS A 248 4.78 26.85 -6.05
C LYS A 248 5.09 28.35 -6.22
N SER A 249 5.64 28.76 -7.36
CA SER A 249 5.87 30.17 -7.70
C SER A 249 4.62 30.91 -8.19
N GLY A 250 3.51 30.19 -8.42
CA GLY A 250 2.26 30.74 -8.94
C GLY A 250 2.14 30.76 -10.46
N ARG A 251 3.11 30.19 -11.21
CA ARG A 251 2.94 30.00 -12.66
C ARG A 251 1.90 28.92 -12.93
N GLU A 252 1.05 29.19 -13.91
CA GLU A 252 0.02 28.27 -14.41
C GLU A 252 0.41 27.80 -15.81
N LEU A 253 0.32 26.50 -16.04
CA LEU A 253 0.67 25.84 -17.29
C LEU A 253 -0.42 24.84 -17.65
N TYR A 254 -0.75 24.72 -18.93
CA TYR A 254 -1.56 23.62 -19.42
C TYR A 254 -0.63 22.63 -20.13
N LEU A 255 -0.53 21.42 -19.58
CA LEU A 255 0.31 20.35 -20.11
C LEU A 255 -0.55 19.27 -20.77
N ARG A 256 -0.02 18.62 -21.81
CA ARG A 256 -0.65 17.53 -22.57
C ARG A 256 0.41 16.62 -23.20
N GLY A 257 -0.01 15.50 -23.79
CA GLY A 257 0.87 14.69 -24.67
C GLY A 257 1.84 13.77 -23.92
N SER A 258 1.60 13.53 -22.64
CA SER A 258 2.35 12.60 -21.80
C SER A 258 1.36 11.84 -20.91
N ASN A 259 1.69 10.59 -20.59
CA ASN A 259 0.96 9.74 -19.63
C ASN A 259 0.83 10.43 -18.26
N ASP A 260 1.79 11.26 -17.88
CA ASP A 260 1.75 12.01 -16.63
C ASP A 260 0.58 13.00 -16.52
N VAL A 261 -0.03 13.42 -17.63
CA VAL A 261 -1.01 14.54 -17.63
C VAL A 261 -2.26 14.28 -18.46
N ASP A 262 -2.36 13.13 -19.13
CA ASP A 262 -3.48 12.80 -20.02
C ASP A 262 -4.17 11.47 -19.68
N ASN A 263 -5.10 11.02 -20.53
CA ASN A 263 -5.93 9.84 -20.27
C ASN A 263 -5.17 8.51 -20.26
N SER A 264 -3.88 8.51 -20.57
CA SER A 264 -3.00 7.35 -20.49
C SER A 264 -2.37 7.21 -19.10
N ASN A 265 -2.64 8.14 -18.18
CA ASN A 265 -2.21 8.05 -16.78
C ASN A 265 -2.81 6.80 -16.13
N GLY A 266 -1.99 5.99 -15.49
CA GLY A 266 -2.34 4.80 -14.71
C GLY A 266 -3.19 5.09 -13.49
N GLY A 267 -3.16 6.33 -12.97
CA GLY A 267 -3.93 6.74 -11.80
C GLY A 267 -3.05 7.23 -10.66
N ILE A 268 -3.70 7.54 -9.55
CA ILE A 268 -3.07 8.16 -8.39
C ILE A 268 -3.22 7.23 -7.19
N ILE A 269 -2.10 6.71 -6.68
CA ILE A 269 -2.09 5.93 -5.45
C ILE A 269 -1.83 6.86 -4.27
N VAL A 270 -2.67 6.78 -3.24
CA VAL A 270 -2.51 7.51 -1.99
C VAL A 270 -2.31 6.54 -0.84
N SER A 271 -1.11 6.55 -0.25
CA SER A 271 -0.81 5.79 0.98
C SER A 271 -1.21 6.60 2.21
N THR A 272 -2.01 5.98 3.07
CA THR A 272 -2.61 6.57 4.27
C THR A 272 -2.26 5.78 5.52
N ASP A 273 -2.80 6.19 6.67
CA ASP A 273 -2.61 5.51 7.94
C ASP A 273 -3.28 4.12 8.00
N PHE A 274 -4.31 3.87 7.19
CA PHE A 274 -5.01 2.58 7.17
C PHE A 274 -4.61 1.65 6.03
N GLY A 275 -3.86 2.12 5.04
CA GLY A 275 -3.55 1.36 3.82
C GLY A 275 -3.42 2.27 2.59
N ARG A 276 -3.55 1.69 1.40
CA ARG A 276 -3.49 2.41 0.12
C ARG A 276 -4.85 2.53 -0.53
N VAL A 277 -5.02 3.61 -1.27
CA VAL A 277 -6.17 3.83 -2.14
C VAL A 277 -5.66 4.13 -3.54
N ASP A 278 -6.08 3.37 -4.53
CA ASP A 278 -5.78 3.62 -5.93
C ASP A 278 -6.98 4.31 -6.59
N ILE A 279 -6.71 5.48 -7.17
CA ILE A 279 -7.71 6.34 -7.80
C ILE A 279 -7.43 6.31 -9.30
N PRO A 280 -8.24 5.61 -10.09
CA PRO A 280 -8.09 5.62 -11.54
C PRO A 280 -8.17 7.04 -12.09
N TRP A 281 -7.42 7.31 -13.16
CA TRP A 281 -7.37 8.65 -13.76
C TRP A 281 -8.75 9.22 -14.16
N LYS A 282 -9.67 8.35 -14.56
CA LYS A 282 -11.06 8.74 -14.88
C LYS A 282 -11.78 9.37 -13.68
N GLU A 283 -11.46 8.94 -12.47
CA GLU A 283 -12.04 9.41 -11.22
C GLU A 283 -11.33 10.63 -10.64
N PHE A 284 -10.04 10.78 -10.97
CA PHE A 284 -9.20 11.88 -10.52
C PHE A 284 -9.72 13.25 -11.02
N LYS A 285 -9.73 14.23 -10.11
CA LYS A 285 -10.01 15.64 -10.42
C LYS A 285 -8.77 16.50 -10.25
N ARG A 286 -8.18 16.48 -9.06
CA ARG A 286 -7.12 17.42 -8.68
C ARG A 286 -6.29 16.87 -7.53
N VAL A 287 -5.01 17.23 -7.51
CA VAL A 287 -4.16 17.11 -6.33
C VAL A 287 -3.66 18.49 -5.92
N GLU A 288 -3.64 18.75 -4.61
CA GLU A 288 -2.93 19.87 -4.01
C GLU A 288 -1.78 19.32 -3.15
N PHE A 289 -0.54 19.60 -3.55
CA PHE A 289 0.66 19.14 -2.85
C PHE A 289 0.98 20.05 -1.66
N THR A 290 1.36 19.43 -0.56
CA THR A 290 1.82 20.09 0.66
C THR A 290 3.13 19.47 1.13
N ASN A 291 3.79 20.10 2.10
CA ASN A 291 5.00 19.50 2.66
C ASN A 291 4.61 18.24 3.43
N ALA A 292 5.29 17.12 3.13
CA ALA A 292 5.10 15.89 3.86
C ALA A 292 5.41 16.10 5.35
N PRO A 293 4.59 15.59 6.28
CA PRO A 293 4.84 15.73 7.72
C PRO A 293 6.06 14.91 8.18
N ASN A 294 6.33 13.80 7.50
CA ASN A 294 7.47 12.89 7.69
C ASN A 294 7.66 12.08 6.38
N SER A 295 8.48 11.02 6.41
CA SER A 295 8.71 10.12 5.26
C SER A 295 7.87 8.83 5.28
N GLY A 296 6.89 8.72 6.17
CA GLY A 296 6.05 7.53 6.34
C GLY A 296 6.31 6.80 7.66
N LYS A 297 5.78 5.58 7.74
CA LYS A 297 5.91 4.66 8.90
C LYS A 297 7.37 4.23 9.06
N ALA A 298 7.93 4.32 10.25
CA ALA A 298 9.31 3.93 10.50
C ALA A 298 9.46 2.40 10.52
N TYR A 299 10.64 1.87 10.18
CA TYR A 299 10.89 0.43 10.22
C TYR A 299 10.58 -0.18 11.60
N SER A 300 10.89 0.52 12.69
CA SER A 300 10.60 0.10 14.06
C SER A 300 9.10 -0.06 14.37
N ASP A 301 8.22 0.55 13.58
CA ASP A 301 6.77 0.56 13.81
C ASP A 301 6.07 -0.68 13.20
N TYR A 302 6.80 -1.50 12.44
CA TYR A 302 6.28 -2.73 11.84
C TYR A 302 6.37 -3.90 12.82
N GLU A 303 5.26 -4.58 13.04
CA GLU A 303 5.17 -5.75 13.91
C GLU A 303 4.45 -6.88 13.18
N VAL A 304 5.15 -7.99 12.97
CA VAL A 304 4.59 -9.15 12.27
C VAL A 304 3.98 -10.12 13.29
N LYS A 305 2.68 -10.39 13.14
CA LYS A 305 1.90 -11.31 13.97
C LYS A 305 1.03 -12.21 13.11
N LYS A 306 0.76 -13.41 13.60
CA LYS A 306 -0.34 -14.21 13.06
C LYS A 306 -1.67 -13.52 13.31
N ILE A 307 -2.59 -13.63 12.35
CA ILE A 307 -3.94 -13.09 12.49
C ILE A 307 -4.63 -13.86 13.62
N SER A 308 -5.31 -13.12 14.50
CA SER A 308 -6.09 -13.73 15.57
C SER A 308 -7.32 -12.90 15.88
N GLY A 309 -8.34 -13.56 16.43
CA GLY A 309 -9.61 -12.88 16.66
C GLY A 309 -10.76 -13.79 17.05
N THR A 310 -11.96 -13.35 16.70
CA THR A 310 -13.20 -14.13 16.83
C THR A 310 -13.95 -14.16 15.50
N VAL A 311 -14.58 -15.29 15.21
CA VAL A 311 -15.44 -15.48 14.04
C VAL A 311 -16.83 -15.87 14.55
N GLU A 312 -17.81 -14.99 14.36
CA GLU A 312 -19.22 -15.27 14.57
C GLU A 312 -19.82 -15.84 13.29
N THR A 313 -20.49 -16.97 13.39
CA THR A 313 -21.17 -17.63 12.27
C THR A 313 -22.61 -17.15 12.13
N THR A 314 -23.22 -17.36 10.96
CA THR A 314 -24.64 -17.08 10.71
C THR A 314 -25.59 -17.92 11.58
N LYS A 315 -25.09 -19.02 12.17
CA LYS A 315 -25.82 -19.88 13.12
C LYS A 315 -25.68 -19.42 14.59
N GLY A 316 -24.91 -18.36 14.85
CA GLY A 316 -24.70 -17.80 16.19
C GLY A 316 -23.61 -18.50 17.02
N GLU A 317 -22.83 -19.40 16.41
CA GLU A 317 -21.61 -19.94 17.03
C GLU A 317 -20.47 -18.91 16.93
N THR A 318 -19.70 -18.75 18.00
CA THR A 318 -18.50 -17.91 18.03
C THR A 318 -17.26 -18.76 18.24
N LEU A 319 -16.36 -18.74 17.26
CA LEU A 319 -15.04 -19.37 17.32
C LEU A 319 -14.00 -18.31 17.69
N SER A 320 -12.91 -18.71 18.35
CA SER A 320 -11.81 -17.80 18.69
C SER A 320 -10.47 -18.50 18.65
N GLY A 321 -9.46 -17.77 18.19
CA GLY A 321 -8.09 -18.26 18.08
C GLY A 321 -7.31 -17.57 16.98
N GLU A 322 -6.29 -18.26 16.47
CA GLU A 322 -5.59 -17.84 15.25
C GLU A 322 -6.50 -18.06 14.04
N ILE A 323 -6.42 -17.15 13.08
CA ILE A 323 -7.27 -17.14 11.90
C ILE A 323 -6.35 -17.25 10.68
N ILE A 324 -6.74 -18.10 9.74
CA ILE A 324 -6.25 -17.99 8.36
C ILE A 324 -7.42 -17.47 7.55
N PHE A 325 -7.27 -16.24 7.03
CA PHE A 325 -8.22 -15.59 6.14
C PHE A 325 -7.96 -16.06 4.70
N ASP A 326 -9.00 -16.08 3.87
CA ASP A 326 -9.07 -16.63 2.50
C ASP A 326 -8.39 -18.00 2.24
N LEU A 327 -8.05 -18.73 3.31
CA LEU A 327 -7.18 -19.91 3.32
C LEU A 327 -5.71 -19.64 2.97
N ASP A 328 -5.24 -18.42 2.77
CA ASP A 328 -3.83 -18.14 2.48
C ASP A 328 -3.25 -16.93 3.22
N GLU A 329 -4.07 -16.04 3.79
CA GLU A 329 -3.57 -15.00 4.69
C GLU A 329 -3.47 -15.48 6.13
N GLU A 330 -2.25 -15.49 6.65
CA GLU A 330 -1.90 -15.91 8.00
C GLU A 330 -1.37 -14.77 8.86
N TYR A 331 -0.96 -13.64 8.27
CA TYR A 331 -0.26 -12.55 8.93
C TYR A 331 -1.05 -11.25 8.91
N ASN A 332 -0.89 -10.44 9.97
CA ASN A 332 -1.59 -9.17 10.13
C ASN A 332 -1.26 -8.13 9.05
N PHE A 333 -0.12 -8.23 8.37
CA PHE A 333 0.24 -7.30 7.30
C PHE A 333 -0.41 -7.65 5.96
N GLU A 334 -0.96 -8.86 5.80
CA GLU A 334 -1.62 -9.25 4.56
C GLU A 334 -2.87 -8.38 4.35
N ILE A 335 -3.24 -8.22 3.08
CA ILE A 335 -4.04 -7.10 2.60
C ILE A 335 -5.41 -7.60 2.20
N ILE A 336 -6.46 -6.95 2.70
CA ILE A 336 -7.81 -7.12 2.13
C ILE A 336 -7.98 -6.09 1.02
N GLN A 337 -8.28 -6.58 -0.18
CA GLN A 337 -8.57 -5.77 -1.36
C GLN A 337 -10.08 -5.69 -1.65
N GLY A 338 -10.52 -4.52 -2.07
CA GLY A 338 -11.86 -4.34 -2.64
C GLY A 338 -12.11 -2.93 -3.14
N GLU A 339 -13.26 -2.72 -3.76
CA GLU A 339 -13.62 -1.49 -4.45
C GLU A 339 -14.80 -0.78 -3.79
N ASP A 340 -14.76 0.55 -3.76
CA ASP A 340 -15.93 1.41 -3.54
C ASP A 340 -16.16 2.22 -4.82
N ASP A 341 -17.21 1.88 -5.56
CA ASP A 341 -17.41 2.26 -6.96
C ASP A 341 -16.20 1.86 -7.83
N ASP A 342 -15.45 2.84 -8.33
CA ASP A 342 -14.26 2.65 -9.19
C ASP A 342 -12.94 2.87 -8.41
N ILE A 343 -13.00 3.00 -7.09
CA ILE A 343 -11.84 3.30 -6.24
C ILE A 343 -11.38 2.03 -5.54
N GLU A 344 -10.14 1.61 -5.78
CA GLU A 344 -9.58 0.40 -5.17
C GLU A 344 -8.94 0.71 -3.81
N TYR A 345 -9.17 -0.17 -2.85
CA TYR A 345 -8.61 -0.09 -1.50
C TYR A 345 -7.77 -1.32 -1.20
N PHE A 346 -6.60 -1.08 -0.61
CA PHE A 346 -5.66 -2.11 -0.15
C PHE A 346 -5.40 -1.88 1.34
N ILE A 347 -6.02 -2.70 2.19
CA ILE A 347 -6.05 -2.45 3.63
C ILE A 347 -5.38 -3.63 4.36
N PRO A 348 -4.20 -3.42 4.98
CA PRO A 348 -3.59 -4.42 5.86
C PRO A 348 -4.55 -4.82 6.98
N ILE A 349 -4.64 -6.13 7.26
CA ILE A 349 -5.53 -6.68 8.30
C ILE A 349 -5.25 -6.06 9.67
N GLU A 350 -4.01 -5.64 9.94
CA GLU A 350 -3.62 -4.95 11.17
C GLU A 350 -4.39 -3.65 11.42
N ASN A 351 -4.89 -3.01 10.36
CA ASN A 351 -5.69 -1.78 10.42
C ASN A 351 -7.20 -2.05 10.49
N ILE A 352 -7.62 -3.30 10.34
CA ILE A 352 -9.02 -3.71 10.34
C ILE A 352 -9.42 -4.14 11.76
N LYS A 353 -10.55 -3.61 12.21
CA LYS A 353 -11.18 -4.02 13.48
C LYS A 353 -12.15 -5.17 13.25
N SER A 354 -12.99 -5.07 12.22
CA SER A 354 -13.95 -6.12 11.90
C SER A 354 -14.27 -6.19 10.42
N PHE A 355 -14.56 -7.41 9.97
CA PHE A 355 -14.96 -7.73 8.61
C PHE A 355 -16.31 -8.46 8.66
N SER A 356 -17.27 -8.07 7.83
CA SER A 356 -18.61 -8.66 7.81
C SER A 356 -19.10 -8.83 6.38
N PRO A 357 -19.17 -10.07 5.87
CA PRO A 357 -19.87 -10.34 4.61
C PRO A 357 -21.29 -9.79 4.66
N ARG A 358 -21.73 -9.14 3.59
CA ARG A 358 -23.09 -8.57 3.50
C ARG A 358 -23.93 -9.33 2.48
N ASN A 359 -23.35 -9.66 1.34
CA ASN A 359 -23.96 -10.46 0.29
C ASN A 359 -22.85 -11.20 -0.49
N TYR A 360 -23.15 -11.65 -1.71
CA TYR A 360 -22.22 -12.41 -2.54
C TYR A 360 -21.11 -11.56 -3.18
N ASP A 361 -21.19 -10.24 -3.11
CA ASP A 361 -20.33 -9.32 -3.87
C ASP A 361 -19.76 -8.18 -3.03
N ASN A 362 -20.12 -8.08 -1.74
CA ASN A 362 -19.53 -7.08 -0.86
C ASN A 362 -19.47 -7.48 0.61
N ALA A 363 -18.54 -6.83 1.30
CA ALA A 363 -18.32 -6.90 2.73
C ALA A 363 -18.25 -5.49 3.34
N ARG A 364 -18.68 -5.38 4.60
CA ARG A 364 -18.43 -4.19 5.42
C ARG A 364 -17.15 -4.38 6.21
N ILE A 365 -16.24 -3.42 6.09
CA ILE A 365 -14.99 -3.33 6.82
C ILE A 365 -15.09 -2.16 7.79
N VAL A 366 -14.75 -2.40 9.05
CA VAL A 366 -14.60 -1.35 10.06
C VAL A 366 -13.13 -1.27 10.42
N LEU A 367 -12.52 -0.11 10.21
CA LEU A 367 -11.12 0.15 10.54
C LEU A 367 -10.94 0.37 12.04
N LYS A 368 -9.72 0.19 12.54
CA LYS A 368 -9.37 0.51 13.94
C LYS A 368 -9.58 1.99 14.27
N SER A 369 -9.52 2.88 13.28
CA SER A 369 -9.88 4.30 13.39
C SER A 369 -11.39 4.54 13.62
N GLY A 370 -12.23 3.53 13.38
CA GLY A 370 -13.69 3.62 13.45
C GLY A 370 -14.35 4.02 12.12
N LYS A 371 -13.57 4.34 11.08
CA LYS A 371 -14.10 4.52 9.72
C LYS A 371 -14.69 3.19 9.21
N GLU A 372 -15.82 3.29 8.54
CA GLU A 372 -16.50 2.15 7.92
C GLU A 372 -16.40 2.26 6.41
N LEU A 373 -16.16 1.13 5.77
CA LEU A 373 -16.10 0.97 4.31
C LEU A 373 -17.05 -0.18 3.94
N THR A 374 -17.71 -0.05 2.79
CA THR A 374 -18.40 -1.17 2.15
C THR A 374 -17.68 -1.40 0.84
N LEU A 375 -16.94 -2.50 0.75
CA LEU A 375 -16.12 -2.81 -0.41
C LEU A 375 -16.71 -4.01 -1.16
N GLY A 376 -16.75 -3.94 -2.48
CA GLY A 376 -17.16 -5.01 -3.38
C GLY A 376 -16.13 -5.31 -4.45
N SER A 377 -16.53 -6.09 -5.48
CA SER A 377 -15.73 -6.44 -6.68
C SER A 377 -14.38 -7.14 -6.45
N GLY A 378 -13.95 -7.35 -5.20
CA GLY A 378 -12.70 -8.01 -4.85
C GLY A 378 -12.90 -9.45 -4.36
N ARG A 379 -11.92 -10.32 -4.60
CA ARG A 379 -11.94 -11.72 -4.14
C ARG A 379 -12.16 -11.81 -2.62
N ASP A 380 -11.44 -11.00 -1.86
CA ASP A 380 -11.48 -11.00 -0.39
C ASP A 380 -12.81 -10.55 0.21
N VAL A 381 -13.59 -9.77 -0.55
CA VAL A 381 -14.82 -9.12 -0.09
C VAL A 381 -16.08 -9.68 -0.75
N SER A 382 -15.94 -10.70 -1.61
CA SER A 382 -17.02 -11.35 -2.35
C SER A 382 -17.12 -12.83 -2.00
N ASP A 383 -18.06 -13.54 -2.62
CA ASP A 383 -18.22 -14.98 -2.43
C ASP A 383 -17.05 -15.79 -3.01
N GLU A 384 -16.17 -15.16 -3.81
CA GLU A 384 -14.90 -15.76 -4.24
C GLU A 384 -13.97 -16.08 -3.08
N ASN A 385 -14.13 -15.40 -1.93
CA ASN A 385 -13.42 -15.73 -0.71
C ASN A 385 -13.72 -17.18 -0.27
N GLU A 386 -12.67 -17.96 -0.03
CA GLU A 386 -12.69 -19.38 0.31
C GLU A 386 -13.05 -19.63 1.78
N GLY A 387 -13.24 -18.57 2.56
CA GLY A 387 -13.62 -18.62 3.97
C GLY A 387 -12.43 -18.54 4.90
N VAL A 388 -12.60 -19.05 6.13
CA VAL A 388 -11.57 -18.94 7.17
C VAL A 388 -11.32 -20.26 7.89
N LEU A 389 -10.09 -20.48 8.31
CA LEU A 389 -9.75 -21.48 9.33
C LEU A 389 -9.58 -20.78 10.67
N VAL A 390 -10.20 -21.32 11.73
CA VAL A 390 -10.02 -20.83 13.11
C VAL A 390 -9.38 -21.92 13.95
N PHE A 391 -8.16 -21.68 14.40
CA PHE A 391 -7.38 -22.60 15.23
C PHE A 391 -7.62 -22.30 16.70
N ASN A 392 -8.30 -23.20 17.40
CA ASN A 392 -8.56 -23.04 18.83
C ASN A 392 -7.26 -23.19 19.66
N SER A 393 -7.35 -23.02 20.97
CA SER A 393 -6.20 -23.14 21.90
C SER A 393 -5.52 -24.52 21.92
N SER A 394 -6.15 -25.56 21.36
CA SER A 394 -5.54 -26.89 21.17
C SER A 394 -4.85 -27.07 19.82
N GLY A 395 -4.82 -26.02 18.98
CA GLY A 395 -4.28 -26.07 17.62
C GLY A 395 -5.15 -26.81 16.62
N LYS A 396 -6.41 -27.13 16.98
CA LYS A 396 -7.35 -27.80 16.07
C LYS A 396 -8.07 -26.75 15.22
N PRO A 397 -8.02 -26.83 13.88
CA PRO A 397 -8.75 -25.92 13.00
C PRO A 397 -10.23 -26.28 12.93
N THR A 398 -11.06 -25.25 12.82
CA THR A 398 -12.44 -25.31 12.35
C THR A 398 -12.56 -24.44 11.11
N TYR A 399 -13.01 -25.03 10.01
CA TYR A 399 -13.26 -24.30 8.77
C TYR A 399 -14.66 -23.65 8.79
N VAL A 400 -14.73 -22.40 8.38
CA VAL A 400 -15.98 -21.64 8.21
C VAL A 400 -15.99 -21.04 6.81
N LYS A 401 -16.85 -21.58 5.94
CA LYS A 401 -17.10 -21.03 4.60
C LYS A 401 -17.54 -19.57 4.68
N TYR A 402 -17.16 -18.77 3.69
CA TYR A 402 -17.51 -17.34 3.59
C TYR A 402 -19.01 -17.06 3.83
N ALA A 403 -19.91 -17.79 3.17
CA ALA A 403 -21.37 -17.65 3.31
C ALA A 403 -21.90 -17.94 4.74
N ASN A 404 -21.11 -18.61 5.58
CA ASN A 404 -21.45 -18.91 6.96
C ASN A 404 -20.82 -17.93 7.96
N ILE A 405 -19.99 -16.99 7.50
CA ILE A 405 -19.39 -15.94 8.33
C ILE A 405 -20.42 -14.82 8.48
N LYS A 406 -20.72 -14.45 9.71
CA LYS A 406 -21.49 -13.25 10.03
C LYS A 406 -20.58 -12.06 10.29
N GLN A 407 -19.54 -12.26 11.09
CA GLN A 407 -18.56 -11.22 11.42
C GLN A 407 -17.26 -11.84 11.92
N ILE A 408 -16.15 -11.27 11.48
CA ILE A 408 -14.81 -11.49 12.02
C ILE A 408 -14.44 -10.24 12.82
N ASN A 409 -13.93 -10.41 14.03
CA ASN A 409 -13.29 -9.33 14.80
C ASN A 409 -11.81 -9.67 14.96
N PHE A 410 -10.95 -8.84 14.36
CA PHE A 410 -9.51 -8.99 14.45
C PHE A 410 -9.01 -8.32 15.75
N LYS A 411 -7.89 -8.85 16.28
CA LYS A 411 -7.30 -8.39 17.53
C LYS A 411 -6.31 -7.24 17.38
#